data_AF-A0A538P3Q9-F1
#
_entry.id   AF-A0A538P3Q9-F1
#
_cell.length_a   1.000
_cell.length_b   1.000
_cell.length_c   1.000
_cell.angle_alpha   90.00
_cell.angle_beta   90.00
_cell.angle_gamma   90.00
#
_symmetry.space_group_name_H-M   'P 1'
#
loop_
_entity.id
_entity.type
_entity.pdbx_description
1 polymer ?
#
loop_
_entity_poly.entity_id
_entity_poly.type
_entity_poly.pdbx_seq_one_letter_code
_entity_poly.pdbx_strand_id
1 'polypeptide(L)'
;MKSDEPEQADFVLLGSYPPREAGKLLERFHQAGIAFRTQPRRPPPEPGPTVVIDISVDSTRASEVVQIHRDLFGDGLPNYHSSFFREHRNV
;
A
#
# COMPACT_ATOMS: atom_id res chain seq x y z
N MET A 1 -15.46 -15.78 -29.39
CA MET A 1 -14.92 -16.19 -28.08
C MET A 1 -14.76 -14.91 -27.29
N LYS A 2 -15.45 -14.77 -26.14
CA LYS A 2 -15.26 -13.59 -25.28
C LYS A 2 -13.91 -13.76 -24.60
N SER A 3 -12.99 -12.84 -24.87
CA SER A 3 -11.76 -12.74 -24.09
C SER A 3 -12.16 -12.34 -22.68
N ASP A 4 -11.96 -13.28 -21.76
CA ASP A 4 -11.92 -13.04 -20.34
C ASP A 4 -10.68 -12.14 -20.11
N GLU A 5 -10.84 -10.83 -20.29
CA GLU A 5 -9.85 -9.89 -19.77
C GLU A 5 -9.93 -10.04 -18.25
N PRO A 6 -8.87 -10.53 -17.57
CA PRO A 6 -8.88 -10.51 -16.12
C PRO A 6 -9.11 -9.04 -15.75
N GLU A 7 -10.19 -8.76 -15.00
CA GLU A 7 -10.44 -7.46 -14.40
C GLU A 7 -9.08 -6.92 -13.97
N GLN A 8 -8.62 -5.87 -14.65
CA GLN A 8 -7.33 -5.28 -14.34
C GLN A 8 -7.48 -4.73 -12.93
N ALA A 9 -7.08 -5.53 -11.94
CA ALA A 9 -7.13 -5.17 -10.53
C ALA A 9 -6.65 -3.72 -10.39
N ASP A 10 -7.55 -2.83 -10.00
CA ASP A 10 -7.29 -1.40 -9.96
C ASP A 10 -6.39 -1.16 -8.76
N PHE A 11 -5.08 -1.21 -8.99
CA PHE A 11 -4.07 -1.11 -7.95
C PHE A 11 -3.94 0.35 -7.51
N VAL A 12 -4.30 0.62 -6.26
CA VAL A 12 -4.27 1.94 -5.64
C VAL A 12 -3.11 2.06 -4.65
N LEU A 13 -2.40 3.19 -4.69
CA LEU A 13 -1.26 3.43 -3.81
C LEU A 13 -1.73 3.54 -2.35
N LEU A 14 -1.44 2.50 -1.57
CA LEU A 14 -1.70 2.44 -0.13
C LEU A 14 -0.81 3.42 0.63
N GLY A 15 0.45 3.55 0.25
CA GLY A 15 1.41 4.46 0.87
C GLY A 15 2.86 4.03 0.67
N SER A 16 3.79 4.86 1.13
CA SER A 16 5.23 4.56 1.14
C SER A 16 5.67 4.12 2.54
N TYR A 17 6.32 2.96 2.63
CA TYR A 17 6.74 2.36 3.90
C TYR A 17 8.24 2.08 3.93
N PRO A 18 8.93 2.22 5.07
CA PRO A 18 10.28 1.71 5.22
C PRO A 18 10.30 0.17 5.07
N PRO A 19 11.43 -0.46 4.71
CA PRO A 19 11.46 -1.86 4.32
C PRO A 19 10.96 -2.81 5.41
N ARG A 20 11.22 -2.46 6.68
CA ARG A 20 10.75 -3.23 7.84
C ARG A 20 9.22 -3.23 7.97
N GLU A 21 8.57 -2.09 7.75
CA GLU A 21 7.11 -1.98 7.85
C GLU A 21 6.42 -2.51 6.62
N ALA A 22 7.02 -2.27 5.43
CA ALA A 22 6.60 -2.90 4.19
C ALA A 22 6.56 -4.42 4.35
N GLY A 23 7.62 -5.05 4.88
CA GLY A 23 7.66 -6.50 5.09
C GLY A 23 6.47 -7.05 5.89
N LYS A 24 6.04 -6.35 6.96
CA LYS A 24 4.87 -6.74 7.76
C LYS A 24 3.57 -6.69 6.95
N LEU A 25 3.37 -5.62 6.17
CA LEU A 25 2.20 -5.46 5.32
C LEU A 25 2.14 -6.55 4.24
N LEU A 26 3.27 -6.79 3.57
CA LEU A 26 3.34 -7.78 2.49
C LEU A 26 3.07 -9.19 2.99
N GLU A 27 3.56 -9.54 4.19
CA GLU A 27 3.24 -10.82 4.82
C GLU A 27 1.73 -10.96 5.09
N ARG A 28 1.10 -9.93 5.66
CA ARG A 28 -0.35 -9.94 5.92
C ARG A 28 -1.18 -9.98 4.63
N PHE A 29 -0.81 -9.22 3.60
CA PHE A 29 -1.50 -9.25 2.32
C PHE A 29 -1.37 -10.60 1.63
N HIS A 30 -0.20 -11.24 1.73
CA HIS A 30 0.01 -12.59 1.22
C HIS A 30 -0.89 -13.60 1.96
N GLN A 31 -0.96 -13.52 3.29
CA GLN A 31 -1.84 -14.39 4.11
C GLN A 31 -3.33 -14.18 3.80
N ALA A 32 -3.74 -12.95 3.50
CA ALA A 32 -5.12 -12.60 3.17
C ALA A 32 -5.48 -12.84 1.68
N GLY A 33 -4.52 -13.25 0.85
CA GLY A 33 -4.74 -13.40 -0.60
C GLY A 33 -5.05 -12.08 -1.31
N ILE A 34 -4.57 -10.96 -0.77
CA ILE A 34 -4.74 -9.64 -1.36
C ILE A 34 -3.64 -9.43 -2.41
N ALA A 35 -4.03 -9.11 -3.63
CA ALA A 35 -3.06 -8.76 -4.66
C ALA A 35 -2.41 -7.41 -4.33
N PHE A 36 -1.09 -7.34 -4.42
CA PHE A 36 -0.31 -6.13 -4.17
C PHE A 36 0.82 -5.96 -5.19
N ARG A 37 1.30 -4.72 -5.32
CA ARG A 37 2.50 -4.34 -6.07
C ARG A 37 3.40 -3.51 -5.17
N THR A 38 4.69 -3.74 -5.29
CA THR A 38 5.71 -2.98 -4.56
C THR A 38 6.72 -2.39 -5.52
N GLN A 39 7.06 -1.13 -5.34
CA GLN A 39 8.15 -0.51 -6.08
C GLN A 39 8.99 0.36 -5.13
N PRO A 40 10.33 0.39 -5.31
CA PRO A 40 11.14 1.37 -4.60
C PRO A 40 10.76 2.78 -5.06
N ARG A 41 10.52 3.69 -4.12
CA ARG A 41 10.14 5.07 -4.44
C ARG A 41 11.28 5.77 -5.19
N ARG A 42 10.97 6.43 -6.30
CA ARG A 42 11.89 7.26 -7.09
C ARG A 42 11.26 8.64 -7.36
N PRO A 43 11.97 9.76 -7.12
CA PRO A 43 13.32 9.86 -6.54
C PRO A 43 13.37 9.42 -5.06
N PRO A 44 14.54 8.99 -4.55
CA PRO A 44 14.70 8.71 -3.13
C PRO A 44 14.35 9.95 -2.29
N PRO A 45 13.79 9.78 -1.08
CA PRO A 45 13.49 10.90 -0.22
C PRO A 45 14.77 11.64 0.21
N GLU A 46 14.90 12.91 -0.18
CA GLU A 46 15.99 13.80 0.26
C GLU A 46 15.76 14.29 1.71
N PRO A 47 16.81 14.44 2.56
CA PRO A 47 18.10 13.78 2.59
C PRO A 47 18.08 12.74 3.72
N GLY A 48 17.51 11.56 3.48
CA GLY A 48 17.49 10.47 4.46
C GLY A 48 17.98 9.17 3.82
N PRO A 49 18.79 8.34 4.51
CA PRO A 49 19.23 7.03 3.99
C PRO A 49 18.09 6.00 3.90
N THR A 50 16.87 6.38 4.28
CA THR A 50 15.73 5.47 4.38
C THR A 50 15.10 5.27 3.00
N VAL A 51 15.53 4.22 2.32
CA VAL A 51 14.81 3.66 1.16
C VAL A 51 13.36 3.38 1.58
N VAL A 52 12.38 3.94 0.88
CA VAL A 52 10.96 3.64 1.11
C VAL A 52 10.38 2.89 -0.09
N ILE A 53 9.43 2.01 0.19
CA ILE A 53 8.76 1.13 -0.75
C ILE A 53 7.33 1.63 -0.89
N ASP A 54 6.94 2.03 -2.09
CA ASP A 54 5.55 2.30 -2.44
C ASP A 54 4.83 0.97 -2.58
N ILE A 55 3.74 0.83 -1.83
CA ILE A 55 2.88 -0.35 -1.88
C ILE A 55 1.55 0.06 -2.49
N SER A 56 1.16 -0.62 -3.57
CA SER A 56 -0.17 -0.51 -4.14
C SER A 56 -0.94 -1.80 -3.93
N VAL A 57 -2.22 -1.70 -3.63
CA VAL A 57 -3.10 -2.84 -3.33
C VAL A 57 -4.29 -2.83 -4.25
N ASP A 58 -4.89 -3.99 -4.45
CA ASP A 58 -6.17 -4.09 -5.14
C ASP A 58 -7.26 -3.29 -4.38
N SER A 59 -7.91 -2.36 -5.08
CA SER A 59 -8.95 -1.49 -4.52
C SER A 59 -10.23 -2.23 -4.13
N THR A 60 -10.52 -3.39 -4.73
CA THR A 60 -11.74 -4.15 -4.42
C THR A 60 -11.70 -4.73 -3.01
N ARG A 61 -10.50 -4.93 -2.47
CA ARG A 61 -10.24 -5.41 -1.09
C ARG A 61 -9.93 -4.27 -0.12
N ALA A 62 -10.35 -3.03 -0.43
CA ALA A 62 -9.94 -1.86 0.35
C ALA A 62 -10.26 -1.99 1.85
N SER A 63 -11.44 -2.49 2.22
CA SER A 63 -11.82 -2.69 3.63
C SER A 63 -10.88 -3.62 4.39
N GLU A 64 -10.47 -4.74 3.78
CA GLU A 64 -9.52 -5.69 4.39
C GLU A 64 -8.13 -5.05 4.51
N VAL A 65 -7.71 -4.28 3.51
CA VAL A 65 -6.44 -3.55 3.57
C VAL A 65 -6.43 -2.52 4.70
N VAL A 66 -7.52 -1.75 4.87
CA VAL A 66 -7.66 -0.80 5.99
C VAL A 66 -7.57 -1.53 7.33
N GLN A 67 -8.24 -2.68 7.46
CA GLN A 67 -8.20 -3.47 8.70
C GLN A 67 -6.81 -4.01 9.00
N ILE A 68 -6.11 -4.57 8.01
CA ILE A 68 -4.72 -5.05 8.16
C ILE A 68 -3.79 -3.89 8.54
N HIS A 69 -3.94 -2.74 7.89
CA HIS A 69 -3.16 -1.56 8.22
C HIS A 69 -3.39 -1.11 9.66
N ARG A 70 -4.66 -1.05 10.09
CA ARG A 70 -5.04 -0.68 11.46
C ARG A 70 -4.54 -1.68 12.49
N ASP A 71 -4.56 -2.97 12.19
CA ASP A 71 -4.03 -4.03 13.08
C ASP A 71 -2.52 -3.86 13.32
N LEU A 72 -1.77 -3.51 12.27
CA LEU A 72 -0.31 -3.39 12.33
C LEU A 72 0.19 -2.06 12.92
N PHE A 73 -0.50 -0.95 12.62
CA PHE A 73 -0.01 0.41 12.90
C PHE A 73 -1.00 1.27 13.71
N GLY A 74 -2.17 0.74 14.06
CA GLY A 74 -3.26 1.49 14.68
C GLY A 74 -3.94 2.46 13.71
N ASP A 75 -4.60 3.49 14.24
CA ASP A 75 -5.19 4.58 13.43
C ASP A 75 -4.14 5.56 12.87
N GLY A 76 -2.84 5.29 13.08
CA GLY A 76 -1.77 6.08 12.49
C GLY A 76 -1.77 5.93 10.98
N LEU A 77 -2.01 7.03 10.26
CA LEU A 77 -1.92 7.05 8.80
C LEU A 77 -0.48 6.77 8.34
N PRO A 78 -0.28 6.18 7.16
CA PRO A 78 1.06 6.08 6.58
C PRO A 78 1.70 7.47 6.51
N ASN A 79 2.92 7.59 7.07
CA ASN A 79 3.62 8.86 7.24
C ASN A 79 3.88 9.64 5.94
N TYR A 80 3.62 9.06 4.75
CA TYR A 80 3.87 9.69 3.47
C TYR A 80 2.80 9.37 2.43
N HIS A 81 2.26 10.44 1.83
CA HIS A 81 1.52 10.54 0.56
C HIS A 81 0.77 9.26 0.13
N SER A 82 -0.30 8.91 0.84
CA SER A 82 -1.23 7.85 0.43
C SER A 82 -2.32 8.42 -0.47
N SER A 83 -2.58 7.76 -1.61
CA SER A 83 -3.77 8.03 -2.45
C SER A 83 -4.99 7.20 -2.01
N PHE A 84 -4.76 6.18 -1.17
CA PHE A 84 -5.75 5.26 -0.65
C PHE A 84 -6.53 5.87 0.52
N PHE A 85 -5.83 6.54 1.43
CA PHE A 85 -6.43 7.27 2.55
C PHE A 85 -6.64 8.75 2.16
N ARG A 86 -7.61 9.01 1.27
CA ARG A 86 -7.82 10.35 0.68
C ARG A 86 -8.33 11.43 1.66
N GLU A 87 -8.67 11.08 2.91
CA GLU A 87 -9.38 11.99 3.81
C GLU A 87 -8.51 12.90 4.71
N HIS A 88 -7.19 12.73 4.79
CA HIS A 88 -6.37 13.58 5.67
C HIS A 88 -5.15 14.14 4.95
N ARG A 89 -5.42 15.14 4.10
CA ARG A 89 -4.41 16.10 3.66
C ARG A 89 -4.03 16.92 4.91
N ASN A 90 -2.81 16.75 5.42
CA ASN A 90 -2.26 17.71 6.39
C ASN A 90 -2.28 19.09 5.70
N VAL A 91 -3.10 20.00 6.25
CA VAL A 91 -2.97 21.45 6.05
C VAL A 91 -1.88 21.99 6.95
#